data_AF-A0A1Y1LJN4-F1
#
_entry.id   AF-A0A1Y1LJN4-F1
#
_cell.length_a   1.000
_cell.length_b   1.000
_cell.length_c   1.000
_cell.angle_alpha   90.00
_cell.angle_beta   90.00
_cell.angle_gamma   90.00
#
_symmetry.space_group_name_H-M   'P 1'
#
loop_
_entity.id
_entity.type
_entity.pdbx_description
1 polymer ?
#
loop_
_entity_poly.entity_id
_entity_poly.type
_entity_poly.pdbx_seq_one_letter_code
_entity_poly.pdbx_strand_id
1 'polypeptide(L)'
;MLCYQNAGVVLFFIAGIGVVIGEISISTKEVLVQTNDVTKISVTVRNASTLGVQISLNAQHEDIVSVLPTTLFLQPFNETYELVVRGRTAGHSEVSAISNDTSIVLSDIYLITNVCNSYVVDILSKIAGWIYIISWGSSFYPQIYSNYKRKSVVGLNFDYVGFNLIGYVSFGIFISGLYFVPYLQVGN
;
A
#
# COMPACT_ATOMS: atom_id res chain seq x y z
N MET A 1 55.23 11.78 -12.04
CA MET A 1 54.87 12.66 -13.17
C MET A 1 54.41 11.71 -14.27
N LEU A 2 53.13 11.33 -14.34
CA LEU A 2 52.03 12.15 -14.87
C LEU A 2 50.71 11.85 -14.15
N CYS A 3 49.95 12.94 -13.99
CA CYS A 3 48.68 13.08 -13.29
C CYS A 3 47.54 12.38 -14.05
N TYR A 4 46.77 11.52 -13.37
CA TYR A 4 45.47 11.05 -13.85
C TYR A 4 44.44 12.14 -13.51
N GLN A 5 44.20 13.03 -14.48
CA GLN A 5 43.21 14.10 -14.37
C GLN A 5 41.81 13.48 -14.32
N ASN A 6 41.25 13.44 -13.12
CA ASN A 6 39.89 13.01 -12.85
C ASN A 6 38.92 14.05 -13.46
N ALA A 7 38.54 13.84 -14.72
CA ALA A 7 37.53 14.65 -15.39
C ALA A 7 36.17 14.28 -14.80
N GLY A 8 35.70 15.07 -13.83
CA GLY A 8 34.34 15.00 -13.32
C GLY A 8 33.36 15.30 -14.44
N VAL A 9 32.76 14.24 -14.99
CA VAL A 9 31.60 14.35 -15.87
C VAL A 9 30.42 14.73 -14.98
N VAL A 10 30.20 16.04 -14.86
CA VAL A 10 28.95 16.59 -14.31
C VAL A 10 27.86 16.24 -15.32
N LEU A 11 27.16 15.14 -15.06
CA LEU A 11 25.94 14.79 -15.77
C LEU A 11 24.89 15.85 -15.39
N PHE A 12 24.76 16.87 -16.24
CA PHE A 12 23.59 17.73 -16.22
C PHE A 12 22.39 16.85 -16.57
N PHE A 13 21.64 16.44 -15.55
CA PHE A 13 20.25 16.04 -15.75
C PHE A 13 19.53 17.29 -16.26
N ILE A 14 19.40 17.38 -17.60
CA ILE A 14 18.39 18.22 -18.20
C ILE A 14 17.07 17.59 -17.75
N ALA A 15 16.52 18.10 -16.65
CA ALA A 15 15.11 17.91 -16.34
C ALA A 15 14.38 18.58 -17.52
N GLY A 16 14.06 17.77 -18.53
CA GLY A 16 13.17 18.21 -19.60
C GLY A 16 11.94 18.78 -18.90
N ILE A 17 11.65 20.05 -19.16
CA ILE A 17 10.39 20.67 -18.76
C ILE A 17 9.33 19.98 -19.62
N GLY A 18 8.93 18.78 -19.22
CA GLY A 18 7.68 18.20 -19.66
C GLY A 18 6.60 19.09 -19.10
N VAL A 19 5.89 19.79 -19.97
CA VAL A 19 4.64 20.45 -19.59
C VAL A 19 3.73 19.33 -19.10
N VAL A 20 3.40 19.31 -17.82
CA VAL A 20 2.45 18.33 -17.26
C VAL A 20 1.06 18.75 -17.73
N ILE A 21 0.48 17.98 -18.64
CA ILE A 21 -0.80 18.27 -19.31
C ILE A 21 -2.00 17.78 -18.48
N GLY A 22 -1.75 17.13 -17.34
CA GLY A 22 -2.75 16.76 -16.33
C GLY A 22 -2.16 15.86 -15.24
N GLU A 23 -2.69 15.99 -14.02
CA GLU A 23 -2.40 15.12 -12.87
C GLU A 23 -3.70 14.42 -12.48
N ILE A 24 -3.66 13.10 -12.32
CA ILE A 24 -4.85 12.33 -11.94
C ILE A 24 -4.59 11.68 -10.59
N SER A 25 -5.56 11.80 -9.68
CA SER A 25 -5.48 11.22 -8.34
C SER A 25 -6.76 10.47 -8.00
N ILE A 26 -6.61 9.32 -7.34
CA ILE A 26 -7.74 8.54 -6.82
C ILE A 26 -7.97 8.95 -5.36
N SER A 27 -9.24 9.09 -4.96
CA SER A 27 -9.59 9.49 -3.59
C SER A 27 -9.19 8.45 -2.53
N THR A 28 -8.96 7.20 -2.92
CA THR A 28 -8.69 6.09 -2.01
C THR A 28 -7.77 5.07 -2.69
N LYS A 29 -6.65 4.73 -2.05
CA LYS A 29 -5.66 3.78 -2.57
C LYS A 29 -6.02 2.32 -2.27
N GLU A 30 -6.77 2.07 -1.20
CA GLU A 30 -7.17 0.72 -0.78
C GLU A 30 -8.68 0.62 -0.55
N VAL A 31 -9.31 -0.42 -1.10
CA VAL A 31 -10.73 -0.70 -0.89
C VAL A 31 -10.94 -2.17 -0.53
N LEU A 32 -11.79 -2.41 0.47
CA LEU A 32 -12.28 -3.73 0.83
C LEU A 32 -13.69 -3.90 0.27
N VAL A 33 -13.90 -4.92 -0.54
CA VAL A 33 -15.19 -5.19 -1.21
C VAL A 33 -15.65 -6.59 -0.87
N GLN A 34 -16.93 -6.77 -0.55
CA GLN A 34 -17.49 -8.10 -0.38
C GLN A 34 -17.78 -8.75 -1.75
N THR A 35 -17.66 -10.07 -1.81
CA THR A 35 -17.98 -10.87 -3.00
C THR A 35 -19.41 -10.58 -3.47
N ASN A 36 -19.57 -10.33 -4.77
CA ASN A 36 -20.81 -9.89 -5.46
C ASN A 36 -21.34 -8.50 -5.10
N ASP A 37 -20.69 -7.78 -4.18
CA ASP A 37 -21.06 -6.42 -3.81
C ASP A 37 -20.33 -5.38 -4.68
N VAL A 38 -20.83 -4.15 -4.65
CA VAL A 38 -20.32 -3.03 -5.43
C VAL A 38 -19.97 -1.85 -4.53
N THR A 39 -18.79 -1.26 -4.76
CA THR A 39 -18.34 -0.06 -4.06
C THR A 39 -18.04 1.04 -5.06
N LYS A 40 -18.47 2.27 -4.74
CA LYS A 40 -18.21 3.44 -5.57
C LYS A 40 -16.95 4.17 -5.09
N ILE A 41 -16.14 4.61 -6.03
CA ILE A 41 -14.88 5.33 -5.78
C ILE A 41 -14.84 6.54 -6.71
N SER A 42 -14.36 7.67 -6.21
CA SER A 42 -14.16 8.88 -7.01
C SER A 42 -12.71 9.00 -7.49
N VAL A 43 -12.55 9.32 -8.77
CA VAL A 43 -11.28 9.65 -9.40
C VAL A 43 -11.31 11.12 -9.76
N THR A 44 -10.36 11.89 -9.22
CA THR A 44 -10.26 13.33 -9.48
C THR A 44 -9.16 13.56 -10.51
N VAL A 45 -9.54 14.19 -11.62
CA VAL A 45 -8.62 14.58 -12.68
C VAL A 45 -8.36 16.07 -12.53
N ARG A 46 -7.08 16.47 -12.53
CA ARG A 46 -6.64 17.86 -12.38
C ARG A 46 -5.87 18.31 -13.61
N ASN A 47 -6.12 19.55 -14.03
CA ASN A 47 -5.40 20.23 -15.11
C ASN A 47 -5.42 19.50 -16.47
N ALA A 48 -6.44 18.70 -16.78
CA ALA A 48 -6.55 18.05 -18.09
C ALA A 48 -6.70 19.12 -19.19
N SER A 49 -5.68 19.26 -20.05
CA SER A 49 -5.61 20.34 -21.04
C SER A 49 -5.89 19.89 -22.48
N THR A 50 -6.22 18.61 -22.71
CA THR A 50 -6.51 18.05 -24.04
C THR A 50 -7.86 17.33 -24.11
N LEU A 51 -8.61 17.60 -25.19
CA LEU A 51 -9.86 16.91 -25.53
C LEU A 51 -9.53 15.59 -26.22
N GLY A 52 -10.11 14.47 -25.75
CA GLY A 52 -9.97 13.15 -26.41
C GLY A 52 -8.96 12.19 -25.79
N VAL A 53 -8.48 12.47 -24.59
CA VAL A 53 -7.69 11.51 -23.82
C VAL A 53 -8.62 10.43 -23.26
N GLN A 54 -8.22 9.17 -23.48
CA GLN A 54 -8.91 8.01 -22.95
C GLN A 54 -8.02 7.31 -21.92
N ILE A 55 -8.57 7.12 -20.73
CA ILE A 55 -7.97 6.30 -19.70
C ILE A 55 -8.65 4.93 -19.73
N SER A 56 -7.86 3.88 -19.80
CA SER A 56 -8.33 2.50 -19.65
C SER A 56 -7.92 1.97 -18.28
N LEU A 57 -8.89 1.52 -17.50
CA LEU A 57 -8.67 0.89 -16.20
C LEU A 57 -8.49 -0.61 -16.41
N ASN A 58 -7.34 -1.14 -16.01
CA ASN A 58 -7.01 -2.54 -16.14
C ASN A 58 -6.90 -3.18 -14.75
N ALA A 59 -7.71 -4.20 -14.50
CA ALA A 59 -7.55 -5.04 -13.32
C ALA A 59 -6.48 -6.10 -13.61
N GLN A 60 -5.58 -6.35 -12.67
CA GLN A 60 -4.59 -7.43 -12.78
C GLN A 60 -5.27 -8.81 -12.93
N HIS A 61 -6.38 -9.00 -12.22
CA HIS A 61 -7.15 -10.24 -12.19
C HIS A 61 -8.65 -9.96 -12.37
N GLU A 62 -9.15 -10.08 -13.60
CA GLU A 62 -10.57 -9.83 -13.95
C GLU A 62 -11.55 -10.81 -13.30
N ASP A 63 -11.08 -11.98 -12.88
CA ASP A 63 -11.85 -13.00 -12.15
C ASP A 63 -12.11 -12.61 -10.69
N ILE A 64 -11.25 -11.75 -10.12
CA ILE A 64 -11.34 -11.27 -8.74
C ILE A 64 -12.09 -9.94 -8.71
N VAL A 65 -11.75 -8.98 -9.56
CA VAL A 65 -12.30 -7.60 -9.54
C VAL A 65 -12.66 -7.14 -10.94
N SER A 66 -13.80 -6.46 -11.05
CA SER A 66 -14.18 -5.76 -12.27
C SER A 66 -14.51 -4.30 -11.98
N VAL A 67 -14.02 -3.39 -12.81
CA VAL A 67 -14.23 -1.96 -12.67
C VAL A 67 -15.03 -1.41 -13.85
N LEU A 68 -16.05 -0.61 -13.54
CA LEU A 68 -16.91 0.02 -14.53
C LEU A 68 -16.95 1.54 -14.30
N PRO A 69 -16.85 2.36 -15.35
CA PRO A 69 -16.53 1.98 -16.74
C PRO A 69 -15.05 1.59 -16.91
N THR A 70 -14.75 0.65 -17.81
CA THR A 70 -13.37 0.24 -18.15
C THR A 70 -12.61 1.35 -18.87
N THR A 71 -13.32 2.23 -19.58
CA THR A 71 -12.74 3.34 -20.33
C THR A 71 -13.39 4.65 -19.92
N LEU A 72 -12.57 5.61 -19.51
CA LEU A 72 -12.99 6.96 -19.15
C LEU A 72 -12.53 7.95 -20.22
N PHE A 73 -13.47 8.75 -20.72
CA PHE A 73 -13.16 9.89 -21.58
C PHE A 73 -12.96 11.12 -20.71
N LEU A 74 -11.75 11.66 -20.74
CA LEU A 74 -11.43 12.86 -19.97
C LEU A 74 -12.07 14.08 -20.64
N GLN A 75 -12.75 14.87 -19.82
CA GLN A 75 -13.18 16.21 -20.16
C GLN A 75 -12.05 17.19 -19.82
N PRO A 76 -11.91 18.28 -20.59
CA PRO A 76 -10.96 19.32 -20.25
C PRO A 76 -11.30 19.93 -18.88
N PHE A 77 -10.29 20.41 -18.16
CA PHE A 77 -10.37 20.99 -16.80
C PHE A 77 -10.46 19.95 -15.66
N ASN A 78 -10.88 20.41 -14.47
CA ASN A 78 -10.94 19.59 -13.27
C ASN A 78 -12.31 18.93 -13.17
N GLU A 79 -12.33 17.62 -13.25
CA GLU A 79 -13.56 16.83 -13.16
C GLU A 79 -13.37 15.62 -12.25
N THR A 80 -14.48 15.17 -11.68
CA THR A 80 -14.52 13.98 -10.81
C THR A 80 -15.36 12.89 -11.48
N TYR A 81 -14.76 11.72 -11.63
CA TYR A 81 -15.40 10.55 -12.22
C TYR A 81 -15.75 9.54 -11.13
N GLU A 82 -16.98 9.02 -11.18
CA GLU A 82 -17.37 7.90 -10.33
C GLU A 82 -17.05 6.57 -11.02
N LEU A 83 -16.29 5.74 -10.33
CA LEU A 83 -15.99 4.36 -10.69
C LEU A 83 -16.76 3.41 -9.79
N VAL A 84 -17.30 2.36 -10.39
CA VAL A 84 -17.92 1.25 -9.68
C VAL A 84 -16.97 0.08 -9.72
N VAL A 85 -16.52 -0.35 -8.54
CA VAL A 85 -15.68 -1.52 -8.35
C VAL A 85 -16.55 -2.65 -7.84
N ARG A 86 -16.54 -3.79 -8.53
CA ARG A 86 -17.31 -4.98 -8.19
C ARG A 86 -16.38 -6.14 -7.86
N GLY A 87 -16.54 -6.70 -6.67
CA GLY A 87 -15.86 -7.93 -6.27
C GLY A 87 -16.55 -9.16 -6.86
N ARG A 88 -15.79 -10.03 -7.54
CA ARG A 88 -16.30 -11.28 -8.15
C ARG A 88 -15.90 -12.51 -7.36
N THR A 89 -14.61 -12.64 -7.07
CA THR A 89 -14.04 -13.77 -6.32
C THR A 89 -13.19 -13.23 -5.19
N ALA A 90 -13.17 -13.91 -4.05
CA ALA A 90 -12.33 -13.50 -2.92
C ALA A 90 -10.84 -13.59 -3.29
N GLY A 91 -10.08 -12.55 -2.99
CA GLY A 91 -8.68 -12.44 -3.37
C GLY A 91 -8.16 -11.01 -3.35
N HIS A 92 -6.95 -10.85 -3.83
CA HIS A 92 -6.27 -9.56 -3.95
C HIS A 92 -6.11 -9.24 -5.44
N SER A 93 -6.48 -8.02 -5.84
CA SER A 93 -6.22 -7.52 -7.19
C SER A 93 -5.93 -6.04 -7.14
N GLU A 94 -4.96 -5.64 -7.94
CA GLU A 94 -4.66 -4.24 -8.20
C GLU A 94 -5.38 -3.79 -9.48
N VAL A 95 -5.88 -2.55 -9.48
CA VAL A 95 -6.45 -1.90 -10.65
C VAL A 95 -5.57 -0.71 -10.98
N SER A 96 -4.94 -0.75 -12.14
CA SER A 96 -4.10 0.34 -12.65
C SER A 96 -4.80 1.08 -13.78
N ALA A 97 -4.42 2.34 -13.99
CA ALA A 97 -4.92 3.13 -15.11
C ALA A 97 -3.85 3.30 -16.18
N ILE A 98 -4.24 3.12 -17.44
CA ILE A 98 -3.39 3.27 -18.61
C ILE A 98 -3.94 4.40 -19.46
N SER A 99 -3.11 5.40 -19.76
CA SER A 99 -3.44 6.52 -20.65
C SER A 99 -2.99 6.22 -22.08
N ASN A 100 -3.74 6.72 -23.06
CA ASN A 100 -3.31 6.74 -24.46
C ASN A 100 -2.28 7.83 -24.76
N ASP A 101 -2.25 8.91 -23.96
CA ASP A 101 -1.31 10.03 -24.08
C ASP A 101 -0.23 9.94 -22.99
N THR A 102 1.03 9.95 -23.41
CA THR A 102 2.22 9.92 -22.54
C THR A 102 2.48 11.26 -21.85
N SER A 103 1.80 12.33 -22.27
CA SER A 103 1.95 13.69 -21.72
C SER A 103 1.23 13.88 -20.38
N ILE A 104 0.44 12.87 -19.96
CA ILE A 104 -0.26 12.85 -18.69
C ILE A 104 0.56 12.03 -17.70
N VAL A 105 0.86 12.66 -16.56
CA VAL A 105 1.59 11.99 -15.49
C VAL A 105 0.57 11.23 -14.64
N LEU A 106 0.63 9.90 -14.75
CA LEU A 106 -0.14 8.95 -13.94
C LEU A 106 0.59 8.75 -12.60
N SER A 107 0.56 9.76 -11.73
CA SER A 107 1.12 9.64 -10.38
C SER A 107 0.16 8.84 -9.49
N ASP A 108 0.63 7.72 -8.92
CA ASP A 108 -0.07 6.98 -7.87
C ASP A 108 -1.50 6.49 -8.21
N ILE A 109 -1.76 6.16 -9.47
CA ILE A 109 -3.09 5.76 -9.94
C ILE A 109 -3.30 4.23 -9.93
N TYR A 110 -2.99 3.62 -8.79
CA TYR A 110 -3.33 2.23 -8.53
C TYR A 110 -4.35 2.15 -7.41
N LEU A 111 -5.30 1.23 -7.56
CA LEU A 111 -6.29 0.90 -6.55
C LEU A 111 -6.07 -0.54 -6.13
N ILE A 112 -5.67 -0.72 -4.88
CA ILE A 112 -5.58 -2.03 -4.25
C ILE A 112 -6.99 -2.43 -3.83
N THR A 113 -7.51 -3.49 -4.43
CA THR A 113 -8.84 -4.02 -4.13
C THR A 113 -8.71 -5.39 -3.48
N ASN A 114 -9.08 -5.47 -2.20
CA ASN A 114 -9.18 -6.73 -1.49
C ASN A 114 -10.63 -7.18 -1.49
N VAL A 115 -10.89 -8.35 -2.07
CA VAL A 115 -12.22 -8.95 -2.11
C VAL A 115 -12.33 -9.99 -1.01
N CYS A 116 -13.24 -9.78 -0.06
CA CYS A 116 -13.52 -10.75 1.00
C CYS A 116 -14.85 -11.48 0.75
N ASN A 117 -14.98 -12.68 1.30
CA ASN A 117 -16.23 -13.43 1.18
C ASN A 117 -17.33 -12.83 2.09
N SER A 118 -16.95 -12.46 3.32
CA SER A 118 -17.82 -11.82 4.29
C SER A 118 -17.04 -10.85 5.17
N TYR A 119 -17.57 -9.65 5.37
CA TYR A 119 -17.02 -8.67 6.30
C TYR A 119 -16.95 -9.20 7.74
N VAL A 120 -17.94 -10.02 8.14
CA VAL A 120 -18.00 -10.55 9.51
C VAL A 120 -16.80 -11.46 9.79
N VAL A 121 -16.46 -12.34 8.84
CA VAL A 121 -15.32 -13.27 9.00
C VAL A 121 -14.00 -12.51 9.02
N ASP A 122 -13.85 -11.49 8.16
CA ASP A 122 -12.67 -10.62 8.15
C ASP A 122 -12.49 -9.87 9.49
N ILE A 123 -13.56 -9.28 10.02
CA ILE A 123 -13.54 -8.58 11.31
C ILE A 123 -13.24 -9.55 12.46
N LEU A 124 -13.87 -10.73 12.49
CA LEU A 124 -13.61 -11.73 13.53
C LEU A 124 -12.17 -12.22 13.49
N SER A 125 -11.60 -12.44 12.30
CA SER A 125 -10.21 -12.82 12.12
C SER A 125 -9.27 -11.75 12.70
N LYS A 126 -9.52 -10.48 12.40
CA LYS A 126 -8.76 -9.34 12.96
C LYS A 126 -8.84 -9.29 14.49
N ILE A 127 -10.04 -9.45 15.05
CA ILE A 127 -10.23 -9.47 16.51
C ILE A 127 -9.48 -10.64 17.15
N ALA A 128 -9.58 -11.84 16.58
CA ALA A 128 -8.88 -13.02 17.08
C ALA A 128 -7.35 -12.83 17.05
N GLY A 129 -6.83 -12.20 15.98
CA GLY A 129 -5.41 -11.84 15.88
C GLY A 129 -4.95 -10.88 16.98
N TRP A 130 -5.73 -9.84 17.28
CA TRP A 130 -5.43 -8.92 18.38
C TRP A 130 -5.48 -9.59 19.76
N ILE A 131 -6.47 -10.45 20.00
CA ILE A 131 -6.57 -11.22 21.24
C ILE A 131 -5.33 -12.12 21.39
N TYR A 132 -4.92 -12.81 20.33
CA TYR A 132 -3.72 -13.64 20.33
C TYR A 132 -2.48 -12.84 20.73
N ILE A 133 -2.27 -11.65 20.14
CA ILE A 133 -1.14 -10.76 20.48
C ILE A 133 -1.16 -10.40 21.98
N ILE A 134 -2.32 -10.02 22.52
CA ILE A 134 -2.46 -9.64 23.92
C ILE A 134 -2.23 -10.84 24.85
N SER A 135 -2.86 -11.98 24.58
CA SER A 135 -2.73 -13.19 25.39
C SER A 135 -1.30 -13.71 25.41
N TRP A 136 -0.65 -13.73 24.25
CA TRP A 136 0.74 -14.15 24.14
C TRP A 136 1.67 -13.20 24.91
N GLY A 137 1.50 -11.89 24.77
CA GLY A 137 2.24 -10.90 25.56
C GLY A 137 2.01 -11.02 27.07
N SER A 138 0.77 -11.28 27.48
CA SER A 138 0.39 -11.44 28.90
C SER A 138 1.03 -12.69 29.53
N SER A 139 1.25 -13.76 28.76
CA SER A 139 1.82 -15.02 29.27
C SER A 139 3.21 -14.89 29.91
N PHE A 140 3.97 -13.85 29.55
CA PHE A 140 5.29 -13.58 30.11
C PHE A 140 5.25 -12.85 31.47
N TYR A 141 4.13 -12.20 31.83
CA TYR A 141 4.00 -11.40 33.06
C TYR A 141 3.98 -12.21 34.37
N PRO A 142 3.32 -13.39 34.47
CA PRO A 142 3.32 -14.18 35.70
C PRO A 142 4.73 -14.54 36.19
N GLN A 143 5.63 -14.88 35.27
CA GLN A 143 7.02 -15.23 35.59
C GLN A 143 7.80 -14.01 36.09
N ILE A 144 7.63 -12.85 35.44
CA ILE A 144 8.26 -11.59 35.84
C ILE A 144 7.75 -11.16 37.23
N TYR A 145 6.45 -11.23 37.47
CA TYR A 145 5.83 -10.82 38.74
C TYR A 145 6.30 -11.68 39.92
N SER A 146 6.35 -13.01 39.75
CA SER A 146 6.81 -13.92 40.80
C SER A 146 8.30 -13.68 41.15
N ASN A 147 9.14 -13.48 40.13
CA ASN A 147 10.56 -13.17 40.32
C ASN A 147 10.77 -11.82 41.00
N TYR A 148 9.95 -10.81 40.65
CA TYR A 148 9.97 -9.51 41.30
C TYR A 148 9.59 -9.57 42.78
N LYS A 149 8.56 -10.37 43.13
CA LYS A 149 8.13 -10.57 44.52
C LYS A 149 9.17 -11.33 45.34
N ARG A 150 9.83 -12.35 44.75
CA ARG A 150 10.88 -13.15 45.39
C ARG A 150 12.23 -12.44 45.47
N LYS A 151 12.39 -11.29 44.79
CA LYS A 151 13.68 -10.57 44.62
C LYS A 151 14.79 -11.49 44.10
N SER A 152 14.42 -12.51 43.33
CA SER A 152 15.32 -13.55 42.85
C SER A 152 14.95 -13.94 41.43
N VAL A 153 15.97 -14.06 40.59
CA VAL A 153 15.90 -14.46 39.18
C VAL A 153 16.33 -15.92 39.00
N VAL A 154 16.46 -16.66 40.10
CA VAL A 154 16.84 -18.08 40.08
C VAL A 154 15.77 -18.89 39.35
N GLY A 155 16.14 -19.45 38.20
CA GLY A 155 15.23 -20.18 37.28
C GLY A 155 14.82 -19.39 36.02
N LEU A 156 15.21 -18.12 35.88
CA LEU A 156 15.05 -17.35 34.65
C LEU A 156 16.33 -17.45 33.80
N ASN A 157 16.19 -17.85 32.54
CA ASN A 157 17.29 -17.77 31.58
C ASN A 157 17.33 -16.38 30.94
N PHE A 158 18.34 -15.58 31.29
CA PHE A 158 18.53 -14.23 30.75
C PHE A 158 18.79 -14.22 29.25
N ASP A 159 19.47 -15.22 28.72
CA ASP A 159 19.75 -15.32 27.28
C ASP A 159 18.45 -15.53 26.51
N TYR A 160 17.54 -16.35 27.02
CA TYR A 160 16.20 -16.54 26.43
C TYR A 160 15.43 -15.22 26.38
N VAL A 161 15.39 -14.47 27.47
CA VAL A 161 14.68 -13.17 27.52
C VAL A 161 15.36 -12.15 26.61
N GLY A 162 16.69 -12.09 26.62
CA GLY A 162 17.48 -11.20 25.79
C GLY A 162 17.29 -11.46 24.30
N PHE A 163 17.34 -12.73 23.86
CA PHE A 163 17.10 -13.10 22.47
C PHE A 163 15.67 -12.79 22.03
N ASN A 164 14.67 -13.05 22.87
CA ASN A 164 13.28 -12.68 22.57
C ASN A 164 13.14 -11.16 22.40
N LEU A 165 13.71 -10.38 23.32
CA LEU A 165 13.66 -8.91 23.25
C LEU A 165 14.33 -8.37 21.99
N ILE A 166 15.53 -8.84 21.67
CA ILE A 166 16.25 -8.46 20.45
C ILE A 166 15.41 -8.82 19.22
N GLY A 167 14.85 -10.03 19.18
CA GLY A 167 13.97 -10.46 18.09
C GLY A 167 12.78 -9.54 17.87
N TYR A 168 12.07 -9.16 18.94
CA TYR A 168 10.92 -8.25 18.85
C TYR A 168 11.33 -6.83 18.45
N VAL A 169 12.45 -6.32 18.96
CA VAL A 169 12.98 -4.99 18.60
C VAL A 169 13.39 -4.98 17.13
N SER A 170 14.13 -5.98 16.66
CA SER A 170 14.53 -6.11 15.25
C SER A 170 13.31 -6.22 14.34
N PHE A 171 12.29 -6.98 14.73
CA PHE A 171 11.02 -7.07 13.99
C PHE A 171 10.29 -5.72 13.95
N GLY A 172 10.22 -5.00 15.07
CA GLY A 172 9.60 -3.66 15.14
C GLY A 172 10.33 -2.63 14.27
N ILE A 173 11.67 -2.65 14.27
CA ILE A 173 12.50 -1.80 13.40
C ILE A 173 12.24 -2.15 11.94
N PHE A 174 12.16 -3.43 11.59
CA PHE A 174 11.87 -3.89 10.23
C PHE A 174 10.51 -3.38 9.72
N ILE A 175 9.44 -3.58 10.50
CA ILE A 175 8.10 -3.10 10.13
C ILE A 175 8.04 -1.57 10.05
N SER A 176 8.71 -0.87 10.97
CA SER A 176 8.77 0.60 10.94
C SER A 176 9.54 1.10 9.71
N GLY A 177 10.65 0.44 9.35
CA GLY A 177 11.43 0.76 8.16
C GLY A 177 10.61 0.61 6.88
N LEU A 178 9.83 -0.47 6.77
CA LEU A 178 8.91 -0.66 5.64
C LEU A 178 7.81 0.41 5.57
N TYR A 179 7.35 0.91 6.71
CA TYR A 179 6.34 1.98 6.75
C TYR A 179 6.89 3.35 6.34
N PHE A 180 8.11 3.70 6.77
CA PHE A 180 8.69 5.02 6.52
C PHE A 180 9.36 5.16 5.14
N VAL A 181 9.70 4.05 4.47
CA VAL A 181 10.35 4.08 3.18
C VAL A 181 9.33 3.76 2.07
N PRO A 182 8.76 4.78 1.39
CA PRO A 182 7.73 4.57 0.38
C PRO A 182 8.22 3.76 -0.83
N TYR A 183 9.53 3.77 -1.11
CA TYR A 183 10.14 2.95 -2.17
C TYR A 183 10.13 1.44 -1.89
N LEU A 184 9.85 1.01 -0.66
CA LEU A 184 9.80 -0.40 -0.26
C LEU A 184 8.36 -0.92 -0.10
N GLN A 185 7.36 -0.03 -0.10
CA GLN A 185 5.97 -0.42 -0.19
C GLN A 185 5.72 -0.91 -1.62
N VAL A 186 5.45 -2.21 -1.78
CA VAL A 186 5.20 -2.84 -3.07
C VAL A 186 3.94 -2.21 -3.68
N GLY A 187 4.15 -1.30 -4.62
CA GLY A 187 3.24 -0.97 -5.71
C GLY A 187 4.08 -1.02 -6.98
N ASN A 188 4.14 -2.21 -7.59
CA ASN A 188 4.90 -2.50 -8.81
C ASN A 188 3.92 -2.86 -9.91
#